data_AF-A0A539D1W3-F1
#
_entry.id   AF-A0A539D1W3-F1
#
_cell.length_a   1.000
_cell.length_b   1.000
_cell.length_c   1.000
_cell.angle_alpha   90.00
_cell.angle_beta   90.00
_cell.angle_gamma   90.00
#
_symmetry.space_group_name_H-M   'P 1'
#
loop_
_entity.id
_entity.type
_entity.pdbx_description
1 polymer ?
#
loop_
_entity_poly.entity_id
_entity_poly.type
_entity_poly.pdbx_seq_one_letter_code
_entity_poly.pdbx_strand_id
1 'polypeptide(L)'
;MAKKVLDKTIKLQIPAGAANPSPPIGPALGQAGVNIMEFCKAFNAATQGQPGLIGSGEPNRNKVGRVTTAQVKEIAELKKPDLNSASLEAAMSMVAGTARSMGIDVID
;
A
#
# COMPACT_ATOMS: atom_id res chain seq x y z
N MET A 1 -10.41 23.95 22.40
CA MET A 1 -9.44 24.34 21.35
C MET A 1 -8.57 23.13 21.05
N ALA A 2 -8.48 22.78 19.77
CA ALA A 2 -8.16 21.44 19.27
C ALA A 2 -6.75 20.97 19.63
N LYS A 3 -6.65 19.70 20.06
CA LYS A 3 -5.40 18.98 20.30
C LYS A 3 -4.56 19.04 19.03
N LYS A 4 -3.38 19.65 19.15
CA LYS A 4 -2.34 19.68 18.11
C LYS A 4 -1.77 18.27 18.02
N VAL A 5 -2.44 17.39 17.28
CA VAL A 5 -1.89 16.10 16.90
C VAL A 5 -0.73 16.43 15.96
N LEU A 6 0.50 16.10 16.35
CA LEU A 6 1.65 16.30 15.49
C LEU A 6 1.49 15.38 14.27
N ASP A 7 1.08 15.96 13.15
CA ASP A 7 0.88 15.30 11.85
C ASP A 7 2.21 14.86 11.20
N LYS A 8 3.08 14.14 11.92
CA LYS A 8 4.24 13.44 11.34
C LYS A 8 3.77 12.11 10.76
N THR A 9 3.21 12.16 9.55
CA THR A 9 2.88 10.96 8.79
C THR A 9 4.16 10.31 8.27
N ILE A 10 4.64 9.27 8.95
CA ILE A 10 5.80 8.48 8.51
C ILE A 10 5.31 7.41 7.52
N LYS A 11 5.85 7.44 6.30
CA LYS A 11 5.66 6.37 5.32
C LYS A 11 6.80 5.38 5.49
N LEU A 12 6.47 4.17 5.96
CA LEU A 12 7.45 3.11 6.16
C LEU A 12 6.96 1.82 5.52
N GLN A 13 7.86 1.13 4.82
CA GLN A 13 7.58 -0.15 4.19
C GLN A 13 7.95 -1.26 5.16
N ILE A 14 6.95 -2.05 5.58
CA ILE A 14 7.14 -3.15 6.52
C ILE A 14 6.41 -4.39 5.99
N PRO A 15 7.08 -5.54 5.87
CA PRO A 15 6.39 -6.78 5.56
C PRO A 15 5.43 -7.15 6.70
N ALA A 16 4.21 -7.56 6.36
CA ALA A 16 3.21 -8.01 7.33
C ALA A 16 3.78 -9.11 8.23
N GLY A 17 3.57 -8.98 9.53
CA GLY A 17 4.07 -9.93 10.53
C GLY A 17 5.58 -9.91 10.78
N ALA A 18 6.36 -9.06 10.07
CA ALA A 18 7.82 -9.01 10.17
C ALA A 18 8.37 -7.63 10.56
N ALA A 19 7.61 -6.83 11.31
CA ALA A 19 8.13 -5.61 11.92
C ALA A 19 9.19 -5.95 12.98
N ASN A 20 10.39 -5.38 12.82
CA ASN A 20 11.50 -5.54 13.75
C ASN A 20 12.17 -4.17 13.99
N PRO A 21 12.89 -3.98 15.11
CA PRO A 21 13.52 -2.69 15.45
C PRO A 21 14.75 -2.33 14.60
N SER A 22 15.13 -3.12 13.60
CA SER A 22 16.27 -2.80 12.74
C SER A 22 16.00 -1.56 11.87
N PRO A 23 17.06 -0.90 11.35
CA PRO A 23 16.89 0.06 10.27
C PRO A 23 16.13 -0.61 9.10
N PRO A 24 15.03 -0.04 8.58
CA PRO A 24 14.60 1.37 8.62
C PRO A 24 13.55 1.73 9.70
N ILE A 25 13.03 0.77 10.47
CA ILE A 25 11.93 0.96 11.44
C ILE A 25 12.38 1.64 12.71
N GLY A 26 13.50 1.18 13.29
CA GLY A 26 14.05 1.75 14.52
C GLY A 26 14.34 3.25 14.43
N PRO A 27 15.13 3.71 13.44
CA PRO A 27 15.44 5.13 13.28
C PRO A 27 14.21 5.99 12.98
N ALA A 28 13.30 5.55 12.11
CA ALA A 28 12.14 6.34 11.71
C ALA A 28 11.12 6.54 12.84
N LEU A 29 10.80 5.47 13.56
CA LEU A 29 9.86 5.53 14.69
C LEU A 29 10.49 6.19 15.92
N GLY A 30 11.78 5.96 16.16
CA GLY A 30 12.53 6.65 17.22
C GLY A 30 12.60 8.16 17.01
N GLN A 31 12.81 8.63 15.78
CA GLN A 31 12.78 10.06 15.42
C GLN A 31 11.39 10.71 15.56
N ALA A 32 10.33 9.90 15.55
CA ALA A 32 8.97 10.35 15.84
C ALA A 32 8.56 10.22 17.32
N GLY A 33 9.44 9.68 18.19
CA GLY A 33 9.12 9.47 19.60
C GLY A 33 8.10 8.35 19.84
N VAL A 34 7.99 7.40 18.91
CA VAL A 34 7.09 6.24 19.03
C VAL A 34 7.85 5.06 19.63
N ASN A 35 7.21 4.33 20.55
CA ASN A 35 7.79 3.14 21.16
C ASN A 35 7.90 2.00 20.13
N ILE A 36 9.12 1.74 19.66
CA ILE A 36 9.43 0.81 18.57
C ILE A 36 8.93 -0.61 18.88
N MET A 37 9.11 -1.09 20.11
CA MET A 37 8.74 -2.47 20.48
C MET A 37 7.23 -2.69 20.54
N GLU A 38 6.50 -1.70 21.07
CA GLU A 38 5.04 -1.74 21.13
C GLU A 38 4.44 -1.67 19.73
N PHE A 39 5.00 -0.79 18.87
CA PHE A 39 4.63 -0.71 17.48
C PHE A 39 4.87 -2.03 16.75
N CYS A 40 6.06 -2.64 16.88
CA CYS A 40 6.36 -3.91 16.21
C CYS A 40 5.39 -5.02 16.62
N LYS A 41 5.04 -5.11 17.91
CA LYS A 41 4.08 -6.11 18.41
C LYS A 41 2.66 -5.85 17.91
N ALA A 42 2.18 -4.62 18.00
CA ALA A 42 0.85 -4.23 17.54
C ALA A 42 0.71 -4.37 16.02
N PHE A 43 1.73 -3.97 15.27
CA PHE A 43 1.78 -4.11 13.82
C PHE A 43 1.77 -5.58 13.41
N ASN A 44 2.62 -6.42 14.01
CA ASN A 44 2.65 -7.85 13.69
C ASN A 44 1.32 -8.54 14.02
N ALA A 45 0.70 -8.20 15.16
CA ALA A 45 -0.62 -8.73 15.53
C ALA A 45 -1.74 -8.29 14.58
N ALA A 46 -1.74 -7.02 14.16
CA ALA A 46 -2.74 -6.48 13.22
C ALA A 46 -2.56 -7.02 11.80
N THR A 47 -1.33 -7.38 11.43
CA THR A 47 -0.97 -7.79 10.06
C THR A 47 -0.82 -9.29 9.89
N GLN A 48 -0.99 -10.07 10.97
CA GLN A 48 -0.99 -11.54 10.97
C GLN A 48 -2.02 -12.16 10.00
N GLY A 49 -3.11 -11.46 9.69
CA GLY A 49 -4.17 -11.93 8.79
C GLY A 49 -4.02 -11.50 7.32
N GLN A 50 -3.03 -10.65 7.00
CA GLN A 50 -2.81 -10.11 5.66
C GLN A 50 -1.37 -10.38 5.21
N PRO A 51 -1.05 -11.61 4.78
CA PRO A 51 0.28 -11.94 4.29
C PRO A 51 0.59 -11.11 3.03
N GLY A 52 1.53 -10.16 3.15
CA GLY A 52 1.95 -9.26 2.08
C GLY A 52 2.87 -8.13 2.55
N LEU A 53 3.49 -7.41 1.62
CA LEU A 53 4.20 -6.16 1.95
C LEU A 53 3.20 -5.02 2.02
N ILE A 54 3.08 -4.41 3.21
CA ILE A 54 2.23 -3.23 3.39
C ILE A 54 3.08 -2.02 3.03
N GLY A 55 2.88 -1.55 1.80
CA GLY A 55 3.61 -0.45 1.19
C GLY A 55 4.59 -0.94 0.13
N SER A 56 4.34 -0.59 -1.13
CA SER A 56 5.39 -0.55 -2.13
C SER A 56 6.09 0.81 -2.01
N GLY A 57 7.28 0.84 -1.43
CA GLY A 57 8.20 1.97 -1.52
C GLY A 57 8.97 2.01 -2.84
N GLU A 58 8.96 0.90 -3.60
CA GLU A 58 9.60 0.77 -4.90
C GLU A 58 8.62 0.12 -5.90
N PRO A 59 8.04 0.93 -6.81
CA PRO A 59 7.33 0.44 -7.99
C PRO A 59 8.09 -0.73 -8.64
N ASN A 60 7.39 -1.82 -8.98
CA ASN A 60 7.91 -2.95 -9.76
C ASN A 60 8.98 -3.87 -9.13
N ARG A 61 9.36 -3.72 -7.85
CA ARG A 61 10.36 -4.63 -7.20
C ARG A 61 9.74 -5.72 -6.32
N ASN A 62 8.71 -5.38 -5.56
CA ASN A 62 8.01 -6.33 -4.70
C ASN A 62 6.52 -6.33 -5.03
N LYS A 63 5.97 -7.51 -5.32
CA LYS A 63 4.56 -7.66 -5.66
C LYS A 63 3.72 -7.54 -4.39
N VAL A 64 2.89 -6.51 -4.31
CA VAL A 64 2.08 -6.16 -3.11
C VAL A 64 0.65 -6.69 -3.17
N GLY A 65 0.23 -7.28 -4.30
CA GLY A 65 -1.09 -7.87 -4.46
C GLY A 65 -1.34 -8.43 -5.84
N ARG A 66 -2.51 -9.03 -6.04
CA ARG A 66 -3.02 -9.46 -7.36
C ARG A 66 -4.43 -8.94 -7.54
N VAL A 67 -4.76 -8.50 -8.75
CA VAL A 67 -6.13 -8.16 -9.16
C VAL A 67 -6.46 -8.93 -10.42
N THR A 68 -7.72 -9.35 -10.54
CA THR A 68 -8.19 -10.05 -11.74
C THR A 68 -8.57 -9.07 -12.84
N THR A 69 -8.57 -9.50 -14.10
CA THR A 69 -9.07 -8.71 -15.23
C THR A 69 -10.53 -8.27 -15.00
N ALA A 70 -11.35 -9.09 -14.33
CA ALA A 70 -12.71 -8.74 -13.93
C ALA A 70 -12.76 -7.56 -12.93
N GLN A 71 -11.90 -7.57 -11.91
CA GLN A 71 -11.79 -6.47 -10.95
C GLN A 71 -11.28 -5.19 -11.61
N VAL A 72 -10.31 -5.31 -12.53
CA VAL A 72 -9.83 -4.16 -13.32
C VAL A 72 -10.97 -3.55 -14.14
N LYS A 73 -11.83 -4.39 -14.74
CA LYS A 73 -13.02 -3.94 -15.48
C LYS A 73 -14.01 -3.19 -14.58
N GLU A 74 -14.34 -3.75 -13.41
CA GLU A 74 -15.26 -3.13 -12.47
C GLU A 74 -14.73 -1.76 -11.97
N ILE A 75 -13.44 -1.69 -11.63
CA ILE A 75 -12.77 -0.43 -11.25
C ILE A 75 -12.81 0.58 -12.41
N ALA A 76 -12.58 0.11 -13.64
CA ALA A 76 -12.62 0.96 -14.82
C ALA A 76 -14.02 1.49 -15.12
N GLU A 77 -15.08 0.71 -14.91
CA GLU A 77 -16.47 1.14 -15.06
C GLU A 77 -16.86 2.17 -14.01
N LEU A 78 -16.54 1.91 -12.74
CA LEU A 78 -16.81 2.81 -11.63
C LEU A 78 -16.09 4.16 -11.78
N LYS A 79 -14.85 4.13 -12.29
CA LYS A 79 -14.01 5.32 -12.46
C LYS A 79 -14.15 5.98 -13.83
N LYS A 80 -14.94 5.41 -14.76
CA LYS A 80 -15.15 5.93 -16.11
C LYS A 80 -15.62 7.39 -16.15
N PRO A 81 -16.46 7.88 -15.22
CA PRO A 81 -16.83 9.29 -15.17
C PRO A 81 -15.65 10.23 -14.88
N ASP A 82 -14.62 9.73 -14.19
CA ASP A 82 -13.43 10.48 -13.78
C ASP A 82 -12.23 10.30 -14.74
N LEU A 83 -12.35 9.41 -15.72
CA LEU A 83 -11.31 9.08 -16.67
C LEU A 83 -11.58 9.75 -18.02
N ASN A 84 -10.56 10.35 -18.62
CA ASN A 84 -10.61 10.90 -19.98
C ASN A 84 -10.57 9.81 -21.07
N SER A 85 -10.87 8.55 -20.73
CA SER A 85 -10.76 7.42 -21.65
C SER A 85 -11.95 7.35 -22.61
N ALA A 86 -11.66 7.23 -23.90
CA ALA A 86 -12.67 7.15 -24.96
C ALA A 86 -13.42 5.80 -24.98
N SER A 87 -12.88 4.76 -24.34
CA SER A 87 -13.46 3.41 -24.29
C SER A 87 -13.19 2.72 -22.96
N LEU A 88 -14.00 1.69 -22.64
CA LEU A 88 -13.80 0.88 -21.44
C LEU A 88 -12.45 0.14 -21.47
N GLU A 89 -12.01 -0.34 -22.63
CA GLU A 89 -10.70 -0.97 -22.78
C GLU A 89 -9.54 -0.02 -22.47
N ALA A 90 -9.64 1.24 -22.91
CA ALA A 90 -8.64 2.25 -22.59
C ALA A 90 -8.62 2.55 -21.08
N ALA A 91 -9.79 2.62 -20.44
CA ALA A 91 -9.93 2.77 -18.99
C ALA A 91 -9.28 1.58 -18.24
N MET A 92 -9.55 0.35 -18.68
CA MET A 92 -8.96 -0.86 -18.11
C MET A 92 -7.44 -0.86 -18.25
N SER A 93 -6.90 -0.46 -19.40
CA SER A 93 -5.45 -0.34 -19.62
C SER A 93 -4.79 0.68 -18.68
N MET A 94 -5.45 1.82 -18.44
CA MET A 94 -4.97 2.83 -17.46
C MET A 94 -4.96 2.28 -16.03
N VAL A 95 -6.02 1.58 -15.63
CA VAL A 95 -6.13 0.94 -14.31
C VAL A 95 -5.08 -0.16 -14.15
N ALA A 96 -4.91 -1.02 -15.16
CA ALA A 96 -3.90 -2.08 -15.18
C ALA A 96 -2.47 -1.52 -15.13
N GLY A 97 -2.18 -0.45 -15.88
CA GLY A 97 -0.89 0.23 -15.84
C GLY A 97 -0.57 0.80 -14.45
N THR A 98 -1.58 1.39 -13.80
CA THR A 98 -1.46 1.88 -12.42
C THR A 98 -1.23 0.74 -11.44
N ALA A 99 -1.98 -0.36 -11.56
CA ALA A 99 -1.82 -1.57 -10.75
C ALA A 99 -0.38 -2.13 -10.87
N ARG A 100 0.12 -2.30 -12.09
CA ARG A 100 1.50 -2.76 -12.34
C ARG A 100 2.54 -1.83 -11.72
N SER A 101 2.40 -0.52 -11.93
CA SER A 101 3.31 0.47 -11.34
C SER A 101 3.28 0.48 -9.82
N MET A 102 2.18 0.07 -9.19
CA MET A 102 2.08 -0.09 -7.75
C MET A 102 2.60 -1.45 -7.24
N GLY A 103 3.07 -2.33 -8.14
CA GLY A 103 3.50 -3.69 -7.81
C GLY A 103 2.35 -4.67 -7.64
N ILE A 104 1.19 -4.42 -8.24
CA ILE A 104 0.05 -5.34 -8.24
C ILE A 104 0.06 -6.12 -9.56
N ASP A 105 0.07 -7.45 -9.48
CA ASP A 105 -0.09 -8.30 -10.66
C ASP A 105 -1.53 -8.25 -11.16
N VAL A 106 -1.69 -8.12 -12.48
CA VAL A 106 -2.98 -8.35 -13.14
C VAL A 106 -2.99 -9.78 -13.64
N ILE A 107 -3.87 -10.60 -13.07
CA ILE A 107 -4.06 -12.01 -13.42
C ILE A 107 -5.40 -12.17 -14.16
N ASP A 108 -5.50 -13.17 -15.03
CA ASP A 108 -6.77 -13.54 -15.67
C ASP A 108 -7.68 -14.34 -14.72
#